data_AF-D5ZZS0-F1
#
_entry.id   AF-D5ZZS0-F1
#
_cell.length_a   1.000
_cell.length_b   1.000
_cell.length_c   1.000
_cell.angle_alpha   90.00
_cell.angle_beta   90.00
_cell.angle_gamma   90.00
#
_symmetry.space_group_name_H-M   'P 1'
#
loop_
_entity.id
_entity.type
_entity.pdbx_description
1 polymer ?
#
loop_
_entity_poly.entity_id
_entity_poly.type
_entity_poly.pdbx_seq_one_letter_code
_entity_poly.pdbx_strand_id
1 'polypeptide(L)'
;MDAVASMLYLDYSREDGQWEPNVHGGREDLAAVAFLQEMNATVYRRCPGVVTIAEESTAWGGVTRPTDTGGLGFGLKWNMGWMHDSLEYVSHEPVHRKYHHHEMTFAMVYAYSENYVLPISHDEVVHGKQALVSKMPGDWWQRRANVRAYLGFMWAHPGKQLLFMGQEFAQGAEWSEKQGPEWWLLDDGYHSAGDHRGVRDLVRDLNARYRATPALWQRDTDPSGFRWVAVDAADDNVFAFLRYDAEGRPLLAVSNFSPVLRHDYRLGVGDDVIAWQEVLNTDAARYGGGDVVNPDPVKPEDGCVRLTLPPLATVWLVPTAP
;
A
#
# COMPACT_ATOMS: atom_id res chain seq x y z
N MET A 1 17.96 5.91 -0.86
CA MET A 1 19.17 5.23 -1.32
C MET A 1 18.71 3.94 -1.94
N ASP A 2 18.99 3.79 -3.22
CA ASP A 2 18.63 2.63 -4.03
C ASP A 2 19.70 1.53 -3.89
N ALA A 3 19.30 0.28 -4.08
CA ALA A 3 20.12 -0.92 -4.06
C ALA A 3 21.09 -0.99 -2.87
N VAL A 4 20.62 -0.74 -1.64
CA VAL A 4 21.48 -0.70 -0.44
C VAL A 4 22.22 -2.03 -0.23
N ALA A 5 21.60 -3.15 -0.63
CA ALA A 5 22.22 -4.48 -0.63
C ALA A 5 23.55 -4.52 -1.40
N SER A 6 23.68 -3.75 -2.50
CA SER A 6 24.92 -3.69 -3.30
C SER A 6 26.11 -3.12 -2.55
N MET A 7 25.86 -2.36 -1.49
CA MET A 7 26.89 -1.84 -0.60
C MET A 7 27.14 -2.76 0.60
N LEU A 8 26.09 -3.40 1.12
CA LEU A 8 26.18 -4.17 2.37
C LEU A 8 26.92 -5.50 2.23
N TYR A 9 26.99 -6.04 1.01
CA TYR A 9 27.45 -7.40 0.76
C TYR A 9 28.65 -7.44 -0.18
N LEU A 10 29.75 -8.03 0.29
CA LEU A 10 30.98 -8.25 -0.48
C LEU A 10 30.80 -9.25 -1.63
N ASP A 11 29.80 -10.13 -1.53
CA ASP A 11 29.42 -11.14 -2.52
C ASP A 11 28.31 -10.65 -3.48
N TYR A 12 27.88 -9.39 -3.40
CA TYR A 12 26.79 -8.89 -4.24
C TYR A 12 27.13 -9.03 -5.74
N SER A 13 26.30 -9.79 -6.46
CA SER A 13 26.48 -10.12 -7.89
C SER A 13 27.84 -10.74 -8.23
N ARG A 14 28.46 -11.48 -7.31
CA ARG A 14 29.74 -12.19 -7.51
C ARG A 14 29.57 -13.69 -7.28
N GLU A 15 30.27 -14.50 -8.08
CA GLU A 15 30.26 -15.96 -7.92
C GLU A 15 31.21 -16.40 -6.80
N ASP A 16 31.11 -17.67 -6.41
CA ASP A 16 32.03 -18.28 -5.45
C ASP A 16 33.49 -18.18 -5.95
N GLY A 17 34.40 -17.78 -5.06
CA GLY A 17 35.80 -17.51 -5.39
C GLY A 17 36.09 -16.16 -6.06
N GLN A 18 35.08 -15.32 -6.31
CA GLN A 18 35.26 -13.95 -6.86
C GLN A 18 35.21 -12.84 -5.80
N TRP A 19 35.13 -13.20 -4.52
CA TRP A 19 35.09 -12.26 -3.39
C TRP A 19 35.82 -12.85 -2.19
N GLU A 20 36.22 -11.97 -1.26
CA GLU A 20 36.90 -12.36 -0.01
C GLU A 20 36.03 -11.96 1.18
N PRO A 21 35.94 -12.80 2.23
CA PRO A 21 35.18 -12.48 3.43
C PRO A 21 35.82 -11.36 4.23
N ASN A 22 35.02 -10.72 5.09
CA ASN A 22 35.48 -9.72 6.02
C ASN A 22 36.39 -10.33 7.12
N VAL A 23 36.94 -9.48 7.98
CA VAL A 23 37.83 -9.87 9.09
C VAL A 23 37.22 -10.86 10.09
N HIS A 24 35.90 -11.07 10.05
CA HIS A 24 35.16 -12.02 10.88
C HIS A 24 34.69 -13.26 10.12
N GLY A 25 35.07 -13.42 8.85
CA GLY A 25 34.68 -14.54 8.00
C GLY A 25 33.29 -14.40 7.38
N GLY A 26 32.62 -13.26 7.56
CA GLY A 26 31.30 -12.97 7.01
C GLY A 26 31.36 -12.29 5.63
N ARG A 27 30.20 -12.14 5.01
CA ARG A 27 30.05 -11.46 3.70
C ARG A 27 29.68 -9.98 3.80
N GLU A 28 29.52 -9.48 5.01
CA GLU A 28 29.13 -8.11 5.27
C GLU A 28 30.30 -7.15 5.00
N ASP A 29 30.07 -6.10 4.22
CA ASP A 29 31.03 -5.01 4.06
C ASP A 29 30.95 -4.07 5.27
N LEU A 30 31.83 -4.30 6.25
CA LEU A 30 31.86 -3.53 7.50
C LEU A 30 32.16 -2.05 7.28
N ALA A 31 32.92 -1.70 6.23
CA ALA A 31 33.24 -0.31 5.92
C ALA A 31 32.01 0.41 5.36
N ALA A 32 31.25 -0.25 4.49
CA ALA A 32 29.99 0.26 3.98
C ALA A 32 28.93 0.41 5.08
N VAL A 33 28.82 -0.57 5.99
CA VAL A 33 27.93 -0.50 7.17
C VAL A 33 28.28 0.71 8.03
N ALA A 34 29.56 0.87 8.40
CA ALA A 34 30.02 2.01 9.19
C ALA A 34 29.77 3.35 8.49
N PHE A 35 29.99 3.42 7.17
CA PHE A 35 29.68 4.61 6.38
C PHE A 35 28.19 4.98 6.42
N LEU A 36 27.28 4.00 6.23
CA LEU A 36 25.84 4.25 6.25
C LEU A 36 25.37 4.72 7.64
N GLN A 37 25.92 4.13 8.70
CA GLN A 37 25.65 4.55 10.07
C GLN A 37 26.11 5.99 10.32
N GLU A 38 27.34 6.34 9.93
CA GLU A 38 27.88 7.69 10.09
C GLU A 38 27.08 8.72 9.27
N MET A 39 26.72 8.37 8.04
CA MET A 39 25.91 9.19 7.15
C MET A 39 24.55 9.51 7.76
N ASN A 40 23.78 8.48 8.17
CA ASN A 40 22.47 8.66 8.77
C ASN A 40 22.57 9.46 10.08
N ALA A 41 23.46 9.08 11.00
CA ALA A 41 23.64 9.79 12.26
C ALA A 41 24.00 11.28 12.06
N THR A 42 24.85 11.57 11.06
CA THR A 42 25.25 12.94 10.74
C THR A 42 24.12 13.75 10.11
N VAL A 43 23.36 13.15 9.18
CA VAL A 43 22.22 13.78 8.51
C VAL A 43 21.15 14.16 9.54
N TYR A 44 20.73 13.24 10.42
CA TYR A 44 19.72 13.54 11.44
C TYR A 44 20.18 14.56 12.47
N ARG A 45 21.47 14.53 12.85
CA ARG A 45 22.05 15.52 13.78
C ARG A 45 22.08 16.92 13.19
N ARG A 46 22.42 17.06 11.90
CA ARG A 46 22.58 18.37 11.25
C ARG A 46 21.27 18.93 10.69
N CYS A 47 20.34 18.06 10.32
CA CYS A 47 19.08 18.42 9.68
C CYS A 47 17.89 17.70 10.37
N PRO A 48 17.49 18.11 11.59
CA PRO A 48 16.34 17.50 12.27
C PRO A 48 15.06 17.56 11.42
N GLY A 49 14.34 16.44 11.34
CA GLY A 49 13.07 16.33 10.59
C GLY A 49 13.21 15.89 9.13
N VAL A 50 14.45 15.75 8.60
CA VAL A 50 14.68 15.04 7.33
C VAL A 50 14.31 13.56 7.47
N VAL A 51 14.10 12.87 6.36
CA VAL A 51 13.93 11.42 6.33
C VAL A 51 14.92 10.83 5.34
N THR A 52 15.67 9.82 5.77
CA THR A 52 16.47 8.97 4.89
C THR A 52 15.70 7.68 4.63
N ILE A 53 15.61 7.26 3.37
CA ILE A 53 14.83 6.09 2.95
C ILE A 53 15.77 5.11 2.24
N ALA A 54 15.70 3.84 2.61
CA ALA A 54 16.45 2.74 1.97
C ALA A 54 15.52 1.87 1.12
N GLU A 55 15.98 1.53 -0.08
CA GLU A 55 15.53 0.36 -0.82
C GLU A 55 16.59 -0.74 -0.61
N GLU A 56 16.19 -1.78 0.10
CA GLU A 56 17.07 -2.85 0.56
C GLU A 56 16.28 -4.15 0.40
N SER A 57 16.72 -4.97 -0.55
CA SER A 57 15.98 -6.10 -1.09
C SER A 57 16.39 -7.45 -0.49
N THR A 58 17.30 -7.47 0.48
CA THR A 58 17.58 -8.64 1.31
C THR A 58 16.88 -8.56 2.67
N ALA A 59 17.07 -9.60 3.48
CA ALA A 59 16.53 -9.68 4.83
C ALA A 59 17.49 -9.04 5.87
N TRP A 60 18.21 -7.97 5.53
CA TRP A 60 19.07 -7.27 6.50
C TRP A 60 18.22 -6.75 7.66
N GLY A 61 18.57 -7.12 8.89
CA GLY A 61 17.85 -6.70 10.08
C GLY A 61 18.28 -5.33 10.59
N GLY A 62 17.32 -4.49 10.98
CA GLY A 62 17.59 -3.22 11.63
C GLY A 62 17.97 -2.09 10.67
N VAL A 63 17.45 -2.11 9.44
CA VAL A 63 17.71 -1.06 8.45
C VAL A 63 17.25 0.31 8.96
N THR A 64 16.07 0.34 9.59
CA THR A 64 15.46 1.56 10.13
C THR A 64 15.66 1.75 11.63
N ARG A 65 16.47 0.89 12.26
CA ARG A 65 16.79 1.02 13.69
C ARG A 65 17.87 2.08 13.92
N PRO A 66 17.86 2.75 15.08
CA PRO A 66 18.89 3.71 15.47
C PRO A 66 20.31 3.13 15.43
N THR A 67 21.29 3.94 15.03
CA THR A 67 22.68 3.51 14.87
C THR A 67 23.36 3.15 16.20
N ASP A 68 22.94 3.75 17.31
CA ASP A 68 23.42 3.44 18.67
C ASP A 68 22.93 2.07 19.18
N THR A 69 21.94 1.47 18.53
CA THR A 69 21.45 0.10 18.77
C THR A 69 21.93 -0.91 17.73
N GLY A 70 22.87 -0.53 16.86
CA GLY A 70 23.42 -1.39 15.82
C GLY A 70 22.63 -1.42 14.50
N GLY A 71 21.61 -0.57 14.35
CA GLY A 71 20.90 -0.41 13.07
C GLY A 71 21.68 0.42 12.05
N LEU A 72 21.20 0.47 10.80
CA LEU A 72 21.80 1.31 9.76
C LEU A 72 21.39 2.79 9.90
N GLY A 73 20.33 3.08 10.65
CA GLY A 73 19.88 4.44 10.95
C GLY A 73 18.98 5.07 9.90
N PHE A 74 18.44 4.32 8.93
CA PHE A 74 17.46 4.90 8.00
C PHE A 74 16.16 5.26 8.71
N GLY A 75 15.43 6.25 8.22
CA GLY A 75 14.13 6.61 8.75
C GLY A 75 13.03 5.65 8.29
N LEU A 76 13.10 5.24 7.01
CA LEU A 76 12.15 4.32 6.40
C LEU A 76 12.85 3.30 5.47
N LYS A 77 12.21 2.15 5.26
CA LYS A 77 12.60 1.12 4.30
C LYS A 77 11.46 0.84 3.32
N TRP A 78 11.76 0.64 2.04
CA TRP A 78 10.78 0.15 1.07
C TRP A 78 10.36 -1.28 1.41
N ASN A 79 9.06 -1.53 1.49
CA ASN A 79 8.51 -2.86 1.70
C ASN A 79 8.37 -3.59 0.36
N MET A 80 9.50 -4.12 -0.13
CA MET A 80 9.56 -4.85 -1.40
C MET A 80 8.73 -6.13 -1.37
N GLY A 81 8.64 -6.79 -0.20
CA GLY A 81 7.80 -7.98 -0.02
C GLY A 81 6.31 -7.65 -0.21
N TRP A 82 5.80 -6.64 0.50
CA TRP A 82 4.43 -6.17 0.30
C TRP A 82 4.15 -5.75 -1.15
N MET A 83 5.10 -5.05 -1.79
CA MET A 83 4.93 -4.62 -3.18
C MET A 83 4.78 -5.83 -4.10
N HIS A 84 5.67 -6.82 -3.99
CA HIS A 84 5.63 -8.03 -4.82
C HIS A 84 4.35 -8.82 -4.59
N ASP A 85 4.07 -9.19 -3.34
CA ASP A 85 2.93 -10.03 -2.97
C ASP A 85 1.61 -9.36 -3.37
N SER A 86 1.46 -8.06 -3.10
CA SER A 86 0.21 -7.35 -3.38
C SER A 86 -0.02 -7.10 -4.87
N LEU A 87 1.04 -6.88 -5.66
CA LEU A 87 0.93 -6.77 -7.12
C LEU A 87 0.64 -8.13 -7.78
N GLU A 88 1.23 -9.22 -7.30
CA GLU A 88 0.92 -10.58 -7.75
C GLU A 88 -0.56 -10.91 -7.50
N TYR A 89 -1.04 -10.69 -6.26
CA TYR A 89 -2.42 -10.90 -5.88
C TYR A 89 -3.42 -10.20 -6.81
N VAL A 90 -3.24 -8.89 -7.05
CA VAL A 90 -4.19 -8.12 -7.86
C VAL A 90 -4.08 -8.43 -9.35
N SER A 91 -2.96 -9.01 -9.81
CA SER A 91 -2.79 -9.44 -11.20
C SER A 91 -3.52 -10.77 -11.49
N HIS A 92 -3.81 -11.58 -10.47
CA HIS A 92 -4.61 -12.79 -10.64
C HIS A 92 -6.07 -12.48 -10.98
N GLU A 93 -6.62 -13.25 -11.92
CA GLU A 93 -8.06 -13.30 -12.19
C GLU A 93 -8.85 -13.50 -10.88
N PRO A 94 -9.97 -12.79 -10.65
CA PRO A 94 -10.65 -12.80 -9.35
C PRO A 94 -11.06 -14.19 -8.84
N VAL A 95 -11.35 -15.13 -9.74
CA VAL A 95 -11.68 -16.53 -9.40
C VAL A 95 -10.50 -17.29 -8.77
N HIS A 96 -9.26 -16.88 -9.05
CA HIS A 96 -8.06 -17.51 -8.50
C HIS A 96 -7.57 -16.86 -7.20
N ARG A 97 -7.95 -15.59 -6.93
CA ARG A 97 -7.47 -14.82 -5.78
C ARG A 97 -7.66 -15.49 -4.41
N LYS A 98 -8.67 -16.35 -4.25
CA LYS A 98 -8.87 -17.12 -3.00
C LYS A 98 -7.67 -18.02 -2.64
N TYR A 99 -6.95 -18.55 -3.64
CA TYR A 99 -5.75 -19.38 -3.42
C TYR A 99 -4.51 -18.55 -3.03
N HIS A 100 -4.60 -17.24 -3.27
CA HIS A 100 -3.53 -16.25 -3.10
C HIS A 100 -3.84 -15.26 -1.97
N HIS A 101 -4.91 -15.49 -1.19
CA HIS A 101 -5.36 -14.56 -0.14
C HIS A 101 -4.26 -14.20 0.86
N HIS A 102 -3.36 -15.15 1.12
CA HIS A 102 -2.24 -14.97 2.03
C HIS A 102 -1.26 -13.87 1.58
N GLU A 103 -1.06 -13.64 0.28
CA GLU A 103 -0.17 -12.62 -0.28
C GLU A 103 -0.49 -11.21 0.23
N MET A 104 -1.79 -10.89 0.38
CA MET A 104 -2.24 -9.59 0.89
C MET A 104 -2.18 -9.48 2.43
N THR A 105 -2.07 -10.60 3.13
CA THR A 105 -2.05 -10.64 4.62
C THR A 105 -0.64 -10.82 5.19
N PHE A 106 0.26 -11.43 4.43
CA PHE A 106 1.57 -11.88 4.92
C PHE A 106 2.47 -10.71 5.34
N ALA A 107 2.39 -9.58 4.63
CA ALA A 107 3.10 -8.37 4.99
C ALA A 107 2.85 -7.92 6.44
N MET A 108 1.66 -8.18 7.00
CA MET A 108 1.33 -7.83 8.38
C MET A 108 2.08 -8.66 9.43
N VAL A 109 2.63 -9.83 9.06
CA VAL A 109 3.46 -10.66 9.96
C VAL A 109 4.74 -9.92 10.35
N TYR A 110 5.28 -9.10 9.44
CA TYR A 110 6.53 -8.37 9.65
C TYR A 110 6.41 -6.85 9.53
N ALA A 111 5.21 -6.30 9.34
CA ALA A 111 4.95 -4.87 9.13
C ALA A 111 5.51 -3.93 10.23
N TYR A 112 5.81 -4.45 11.42
CA TYR A 112 6.35 -3.69 12.55
C TYR A 112 7.84 -3.97 12.82
N SER A 113 8.50 -4.75 11.96
CA SER A 113 9.93 -5.04 12.10
C SER A 113 10.82 -3.87 11.66
N GLU A 114 10.31 -3.03 10.75
CA GLU A 114 10.94 -1.83 10.21
C GLU A 114 9.87 -0.74 9.99
N ASN A 115 10.31 0.50 9.77
CA ASN A 115 9.41 1.59 9.42
C ASN A 115 9.20 1.60 7.89
N TYR A 116 8.07 1.09 7.41
CA TYR A 116 7.89 0.84 5.97
C TYR A 116 7.31 2.01 5.16
N VAL A 117 7.83 2.15 3.94
CA VAL A 117 7.11 2.72 2.79
C VAL A 117 6.56 1.57 1.97
N LEU A 118 5.34 1.70 1.43
CA LEU A 118 4.68 0.82 0.48
C LEU A 118 4.92 1.39 -0.93
N PRO A 119 5.87 0.86 -1.71
CA PRO A 119 6.25 1.46 -2.97
C PRO A 119 5.53 0.82 -4.16
N ILE A 120 5.00 1.65 -5.05
CA ILE A 120 4.74 1.32 -6.45
C ILE A 120 5.62 2.27 -7.26
N SER A 121 6.88 1.88 -7.44
CA SER A 121 7.93 2.71 -8.02
C SER A 121 7.97 2.60 -9.55
N HIS A 122 8.88 3.36 -10.16
CA HIS A 122 9.17 3.29 -11.58
C HIS A 122 9.61 1.90 -12.07
N ASP A 123 10.34 1.14 -11.25
CA ASP A 123 10.85 -0.19 -11.61
C ASP A 123 9.76 -1.21 -11.85
N GLU A 124 8.54 -0.95 -11.34
CA GLU A 124 7.41 -1.86 -11.47
C GLU A 124 6.56 -1.62 -12.72
N VAL A 125 6.86 -0.58 -13.49
CA VAL A 125 6.06 -0.14 -14.65
C VAL A 125 6.89 0.03 -15.93
N VAL A 126 7.98 -0.73 -16.03
CA VAL A 126 8.93 -0.75 -17.15
C VAL A 126 9.34 -2.19 -17.49
N HIS A 127 10.14 -2.36 -18.55
CA HIS A 127 10.83 -3.60 -18.90
C HIS A 127 9.92 -4.82 -19.06
N GLY A 128 8.72 -4.63 -19.62
CA GLY A 128 7.76 -5.70 -19.85
C GLY A 128 6.85 -6.01 -18.65
N LYS A 129 7.04 -5.30 -17.52
CA LYS A 129 6.19 -5.47 -16.33
C LYS A 129 4.81 -4.83 -16.46
N GLN A 130 4.55 -4.03 -17.50
CA GLN A 130 3.31 -3.28 -17.74
C GLN A 130 3.04 -2.17 -16.70
N ALA A 131 2.26 -1.16 -17.10
CA ALA A 131 1.72 -0.17 -16.15
C ALA A 131 0.69 -0.80 -15.20
N LEU A 132 0.44 -0.16 -14.05
CA LEU A 132 -0.39 -0.69 -12.97
C LEU A 132 -1.79 -1.11 -13.45
N VAL A 133 -2.46 -0.29 -14.27
CA VAL A 133 -3.80 -0.62 -14.80
C VAL A 133 -3.77 -1.79 -15.77
N SER A 134 -2.66 -1.97 -16.47
CA SER A 134 -2.48 -3.02 -17.47
C SER A 134 -2.15 -4.38 -16.86
N LYS A 135 -1.68 -4.41 -15.60
CA LYS A 135 -1.53 -5.63 -14.79
C LYS A 135 -2.86 -6.23 -14.34
N MET A 136 -3.90 -5.39 -14.21
CA MET A 136 -5.19 -5.83 -13.67
C MET A 136 -5.93 -6.73 -14.66
N PRO A 137 -6.65 -7.78 -14.19
CA PRO A 137 -7.46 -8.64 -15.03
C PRO A 137 -8.78 -7.97 -15.45
N GLY A 138 -9.45 -8.58 -16.43
CA GLY A 138 -10.78 -8.18 -16.87
C GLY A 138 -10.80 -7.09 -17.95
N ASP A 139 -12.01 -6.59 -18.21
CA ASP A 139 -12.24 -5.51 -19.18
C ASP A 139 -11.76 -4.15 -18.66
N TRP A 140 -11.82 -3.11 -19.50
CA TRP A 140 -11.32 -1.78 -19.14
C TRP A 140 -11.98 -1.18 -17.88
N TRP A 141 -13.26 -1.48 -17.64
CA TRP A 141 -13.95 -1.02 -16.43
C TRP A 141 -13.41 -1.76 -15.20
N GLN A 142 -13.29 -3.09 -15.28
CA GLN A 142 -12.76 -3.93 -14.21
C GLN A 142 -11.30 -3.61 -13.88
N ARG A 143 -10.46 -3.33 -14.88
CA ARG A 143 -9.06 -2.96 -14.66
C ARG A 143 -8.93 -1.69 -13.83
N ARG A 144 -9.70 -0.65 -14.18
CA ARG A 144 -9.72 0.59 -13.40
C ARG A 144 -10.35 0.38 -12.03
N ALA A 145 -11.42 -0.39 -11.92
CA ALA A 145 -12.01 -0.73 -10.62
C ALA A 145 -10.98 -1.40 -9.69
N ASN A 146 -10.21 -2.37 -10.21
CA ASN A 146 -9.10 -2.98 -9.47
C ASN A 146 -8.03 -1.96 -9.04
N VAL A 147 -7.58 -1.07 -9.94
CA VAL A 147 -6.63 0.01 -9.56
C VAL A 147 -7.20 0.86 -8.43
N ARG A 148 -8.46 1.28 -8.54
CA ARG A 148 -9.11 2.10 -7.52
C ARG A 148 -9.21 1.38 -6.18
N ALA A 149 -9.64 0.11 -6.18
CA ALA A 149 -9.71 -0.73 -4.99
C ALA A 149 -8.33 -0.93 -4.35
N TYR A 150 -7.33 -1.26 -5.17
CA TYR A 150 -5.96 -1.48 -4.74
C TYR A 150 -5.34 -0.24 -4.11
N LEU A 151 -5.48 0.94 -4.74
CA LEU A 151 -4.99 2.20 -4.16
C LEU A 151 -5.74 2.56 -2.86
N GLY A 152 -7.05 2.31 -2.79
CA GLY A 152 -7.81 2.47 -1.55
C GLY A 152 -7.34 1.54 -0.44
N PHE A 153 -6.94 0.30 -0.76
CA PHE A 153 -6.34 -0.64 0.19
C PHE A 153 -4.94 -0.18 0.61
N MET A 154 -4.08 0.17 -0.34
CA MET A 154 -2.71 0.63 -0.12
C MET A 154 -2.64 1.87 0.79
N TRP A 155 -3.54 2.84 0.61
CA TRP A 155 -3.61 4.02 1.46
C TRP A 155 -4.11 3.72 2.89
N ALA A 156 -4.86 2.64 3.06
CA ALA A 156 -5.35 2.20 4.37
C ALA A 156 -4.39 1.26 5.09
N HIS A 157 -3.57 0.51 4.36
CA HIS A 157 -2.60 -0.43 4.90
C HIS A 157 -1.52 0.31 5.73
N PRO A 158 -1.05 -0.25 6.86
CA PRO A 158 0.05 0.33 7.63
C PRO A 158 1.31 0.55 6.78
N GLY A 159 1.88 1.74 6.85
CA GLY A 159 3.05 2.18 6.09
C GLY A 159 2.83 3.49 5.33
N LYS A 160 3.91 4.15 4.89
CA LYS A 160 3.83 5.37 4.09
C LYS A 160 3.69 5.05 2.60
N GLN A 161 2.99 5.86 1.82
CA GLN A 161 2.69 5.55 0.41
C GLN A 161 3.72 6.16 -0.54
N LEU A 162 4.06 5.42 -1.61
CA LEU A 162 4.79 5.94 -2.77
C LEU A 162 4.14 5.39 -4.04
N LEU A 163 3.70 6.29 -4.93
CA LEU A 163 3.10 5.94 -6.22
C LEU A 163 3.81 6.72 -7.33
N PHE A 164 4.34 6.02 -8.33
CA PHE A 164 5.06 6.63 -9.44
C PHE A 164 4.11 7.33 -10.43
N MET A 165 4.62 8.38 -11.08
CA MET A 165 3.85 9.18 -12.05
C MET A 165 3.29 8.32 -13.20
N GLY A 166 2.13 8.73 -13.72
CA GLY A 166 1.37 7.97 -14.71
C GLY A 166 0.38 6.99 -14.09
N GLN A 167 0.68 6.44 -12.91
CA GLN A 167 -0.18 5.45 -12.26
C GLN A 167 -1.41 6.12 -11.62
N GLU A 168 -1.29 7.39 -11.22
CA GLU A 168 -2.37 8.16 -10.59
C GLU A 168 -3.55 8.45 -11.52
N PHE A 169 -3.37 8.35 -12.84
CA PHE A 169 -4.44 8.51 -13.83
C PHE A 169 -4.64 7.28 -14.72
N ALA A 170 -4.12 6.12 -14.27
CA ALA A 170 -4.22 4.86 -14.99
C ALA A 170 -3.69 4.93 -16.43
N GLN A 171 -2.45 5.41 -16.59
CA GLN A 171 -1.73 5.28 -17.85
C GLN A 171 -1.63 3.81 -18.27
N GLY A 172 -1.95 3.51 -19.53
CA GLY A 172 -1.97 2.13 -20.04
C GLY A 172 -0.60 1.62 -20.49
N ALA A 173 0.21 2.48 -21.09
CA ALA A 173 1.56 2.12 -21.54
C ALA A 173 2.56 2.13 -20.39
N GLU A 174 3.59 1.29 -20.50
CA GLU A 174 4.78 1.36 -19.64
C GLU A 174 5.40 2.75 -19.65
N TRP A 175 6.08 3.10 -18.56
CA TRP A 175 6.75 4.38 -18.48
C TRP A 175 7.89 4.46 -19.51
N SER A 176 7.96 5.59 -20.21
CA SER A 176 9.05 5.93 -21.10
C SER A 176 9.68 7.25 -20.67
N GLU A 177 10.95 7.23 -20.28
CA GLU A 177 11.70 8.45 -19.97
C GLU A 177 11.76 9.44 -21.14
N LYS A 178 11.68 8.94 -22.38
CA LYS A 178 11.75 9.76 -23.61
C LYS A 178 10.44 10.49 -23.90
N GLN A 179 9.31 9.90 -23.52
CA GLN A 179 7.98 10.43 -23.83
C GLN A 179 7.34 11.13 -22.61
N GLY A 180 7.76 10.77 -21.40
CA GLY A 180 7.13 11.23 -20.16
C GLY A 180 5.73 10.60 -19.94
N PRO A 181 4.96 11.11 -18.97
CA PRO A 181 3.58 10.68 -18.76
C PRO A 181 2.67 11.02 -19.94
N GLU A 182 1.72 10.14 -20.24
CA GLU A 182 0.75 10.27 -21.34
C GLU A 182 -0.37 11.28 -21.00
N TRP A 183 -0.01 12.56 -20.86
CA TRP A 183 -0.96 13.62 -20.46
C TRP A 183 -2.16 13.78 -21.40
N TRP A 184 -2.02 13.37 -22.66
CA TRP A 184 -3.09 13.37 -23.66
C TRP A 184 -4.30 12.49 -23.26
N LEU A 185 -4.10 11.51 -22.36
CA LEU A 185 -5.18 10.70 -21.79
C LEU A 185 -6.14 11.53 -20.92
N LEU A 186 -5.72 12.72 -20.47
CA LEU A 186 -6.54 13.64 -19.68
C LEU A 186 -7.16 14.75 -20.52
N ASP A 187 -6.89 14.84 -21.82
CA ASP A 187 -7.40 15.91 -22.68
C ASP A 187 -8.90 15.79 -22.93
N ASP A 188 -9.63 16.91 -22.88
CA ASP A 188 -11.10 16.92 -23.07
C ASP A 188 -11.56 16.33 -24.42
N GLY A 189 -10.68 16.32 -25.43
CA GLY A 189 -10.96 15.75 -26.74
C GLY A 189 -10.77 14.24 -26.83
N TYR A 190 -10.16 13.60 -25.82
CA TYR A 190 -9.97 12.15 -25.81
C TYR A 190 -11.23 11.45 -25.28
N HIS A 191 -11.74 10.48 -26.04
CA HIS A 191 -13.03 9.84 -25.79
C HIS A 191 -13.14 9.16 -24.41
N SER A 192 -12.02 8.73 -23.82
CA SER A 192 -11.95 8.10 -22.50
C SER A 192 -11.32 9.01 -21.44
N ALA A 193 -11.21 10.33 -21.66
CA ALA A 193 -10.57 11.22 -20.68
C ALA A 193 -11.24 11.22 -19.30
N GLY A 194 -12.57 11.08 -19.27
CA GLY A 194 -13.31 10.94 -18.01
C GLY A 194 -12.87 9.74 -17.18
N ASP A 195 -12.44 8.66 -17.85
CA ASP A 195 -12.01 7.43 -17.19
C ASP A 195 -10.69 7.59 -16.42
N HIS A 196 -9.73 8.27 -17.03
CA HIS A 196 -8.43 8.60 -16.44
C HIS A 196 -8.55 9.67 -15.36
N ARG A 197 -9.39 10.70 -15.60
CA ARG A 197 -9.70 11.73 -14.61
C ARG A 197 -10.36 11.14 -13.37
N GLY A 198 -11.21 10.11 -13.50
CA GLY A 198 -11.82 9.43 -12.36
C GLY A 198 -10.80 8.81 -11.40
N VAL A 199 -9.76 8.16 -11.93
CA VAL A 199 -8.67 7.59 -11.11
C VAL A 199 -7.82 8.70 -10.47
N ARG A 200 -7.49 9.75 -11.24
CA ARG A 200 -6.75 10.91 -10.73
C ARG A 200 -7.49 11.61 -9.58
N ASP A 201 -8.80 11.78 -9.75
CA ASP A 201 -9.66 12.41 -8.76
C ASP A 201 -9.80 11.53 -7.50
N LEU A 202 -9.80 10.19 -7.64
CA LEU A 202 -9.67 9.29 -6.50
C LEU A 202 -8.35 9.51 -5.76
N VAL A 203 -7.21 9.57 -6.46
CA VAL A 203 -5.89 9.77 -5.81
C VAL A 203 -5.82 11.12 -5.08
N ARG A 204 -6.42 12.18 -5.66
CA ARG A 204 -6.59 13.47 -4.98
C ARG A 204 -7.36 13.30 -3.67
N ASP A 205 -8.50 12.62 -3.72
CA ASP A 205 -9.40 12.46 -2.57
C ASP A 205 -8.79 11.52 -1.50
N LEU A 206 -8.07 10.46 -1.91
CA LEU A 206 -7.28 9.60 -1.04
C LEU A 206 -6.23 10.42 -0.26
N ASN A 207 -5.48 11.27 -0.94
CA ASN A 207 -4.48 12.14 -0.31
C ASN A 207 -5.09 13.21 0.62
N ALA A 208 -6.27 13.73 0.28
CA ALA A 208 -7.00 14.65 1.15
C ALA A 208 -7.48 13.94 2.43
N ARG A 209 -8.08 12.74 2.28
CA ARG A 209 -8.58 11.93 3.40
C ARG A 209 -7.47 11.40 4.28
N TYR A 210 -6.38 10.89 3.70
CA TYR A 210 -5.21 10.42 4.44
C TYR A 210 -4.69 11.48 5.42
N ARG A 211 -4.48 12.71 4.94
CA ARG A 211 -4.03 13.82 5.80
C ARG A 211 -5.06 14.20 6.87
N ALA A 212 -6.35 14.12 6.56
CA ALA A 212 -7.43 14.49 7.48
C ALA A 212 -7.78 13.40 8.49
N THR A 213 -7.32 12.17 8.31
CA THR A 213 -7.67 11.02 9.17
C THR A 213 -6.43 10.46 9.87
N PRO A 214 -6.15 10.87 11.13
CA PRO A 214 -4.96 10.46 11.88
C PRO A 214 -4.74 8.96 12.02
N ALA A 215 -5.82 8.17 12.06
CA ALA A 215 -5.77 6.71 12.16
C ALA A 215 -4.95 6.05 11.04
N LEU A 216 -4.88 6.70 9.87
CA LEU A 216 -4.17 6.19 8.70
C LEU A 216 -2.65 6.36 8.76
N TRP A 217 -2.11 7.16 9.69
CA TRP A 217 -0.69 7.51 9.66
C TRP A 217 0.01 7.69 11.01
N GLN A 218 -0.71 7.94 12.11
CA GLN A 218 -0.09 8.18 13.42
C GLN A 218 0.59 6.95 14.01
N ARG A 219 0.01 5.76 13.77
CA ARG A 219 0.44 4.48 14.38
C ARG A 219 0.87 3.44 13.34
N ASP A 220 1.46 3.85 12.22
CA ASP A 220 1.92 2.90 11.18
C ASP A 220 2.96 1.88 11.68
N THR A 221 3.72 2.25 12.71
CA THR A 221 4.83 1.44 13.26
C THR A 221 4.50 0.86 14.63
N ASP A 222 3.25 0.98 15.08
CA ASP A 222 2.78 0.47 16.37
C ASP A 222 1.70 -0.60 16.11
N PRO A 223 1.88 -1.85 16.57
CA PRO A 223 0.89 -2.91 16.42
C PRO A 223 -0.51 -2.56 16.93
N SER A 224 -0.63 -1.65 17.91
CA SER A 224 -1.93 -1.16 18.41
C SER A 224 -2.69 -0.29 17.41
N GLY A 225 -2.02 0.16 16.34
CA GLY A 225 -2.59 0.95 15.26
C GLY A 225 -3.42 0.17 14.24
N PHE A 226 -3.49 -1.16 14.36
CA PHE A 226 -4.14 -2.03 13.38
C PHE A 226 -4.83 -3.23 14.04
N ARG A 227 -5.99 -3.64 13.49
CA ARG A 227 -6.64 -4.90 13.86
C ARG A 227 -7.38 -5.50 12.67
N TRP A 228 -7.14 -6.77 12.36
CA TRP A 228 -7.97 -7.50 11.40
C TRP A 228 -9.43 -7.63 11.89
N VAL A 229 -10.37 -7.41 10.98
CA VAL A 229 -11.81 -7.64 11.16
C VAL A 229 -12.24 -8.88 10.38
N ALA A 230 -11.73 -9.04 9.15
CA ALA A 230 -11.85 -10.24 8.33
C ALA A 230 -10.51 -10.49 7.63
N VAL A 231 -9.78 -11.51 8.11
CA VAL A 231 -8.47 -11.95 7.56
C VAL A 231 -8.57 -13.29 6.81
N ASP A 232 -9.59 -14.11 7.12
CA ASP A 232 -9.78 -15.44 6.54
C ASP A 232 -10.94 -15.47 5.53
N ALA A 233 -11.33 -14.32 4.96
CA ALA A 233 -12.43 -14.20 4.00
C ALA A 233 -11.97 -14.47 2.55
N ALA A 234 -11.15 -15.51 2.39
CA ALA A 234 -10.51 -15.88 1.12
C ALA A 234 -11.52 -16.26 0.05
N ASP A 235 -12.53 -17.06 0.39
CA ASP A 235 -13.61 -17.44 -0.53
C ASP A 235 -14.38 -16.22 -1.06
N ASP A 236 -14.34 -15.11 -0.30
CA ASP A 236 -15.03 -13.90 -0.67
C ASP A 236 -14.17 -12.88 -1.42
N ASN A 237 -12.85 -13.03 -1.38
CA ASN A 237 -11.84 -12.02 -1.74
C ASN A 237 -12.04 -10.70 -0.96
N VAL A 238 -12.44 -10.79 0.30
CA VAL A 238 -12.68 -9.62 1.15
C VAL A 238 -11.57 -9.48 2.19
N PHE A 239 -11.05 -8.27 2.34
CA PHE A 239 -10.17 -7.90 3.45
C PHE A 239 -10.85 -6.78 4.23
N ALA A 240 -10.93 -6.93 5.55
CA ALA A 240 -11.44 -5.87 6.41
C ALA A 240 -10.54 -5.70 7.63
N PHE A 241 -10.20 -4.46 7.95
CA PHE A 241 -9.38 -4.15 9.10
C PHE A 241 -9.68 -2.76 9.65
N LEU A 242 -9.33 -2.56 10.92
CA LEU A 242 -9.40 -1.29 11.61
C LEU A 242 -8.01 -0.68 11.69
N ARG A 243 -7.97 0.63 11.53
CA ARG A 243 -6.83 1.52 11.79
C ARG A 243 -7.15 2.40 12.99
N TYR A 244 -6.20 2.62 13.89
CA TYR A 244 -6.40 3.42 15.10
C TYR A 244 -5.45 4.60 15.17
N ASP A 245 -5.97 5.75 15.60
CA ASP A 245 -5.14 6.91 15.90
C ASP A 245 -4.56 6.87 17.32
N ALA A 246 -3.81 7.90 17.70
CA ALA A 246 -3.20 8.03 19.02
C ALA A 246 -4.22 8.07 20.17
N GLU A 247 -5.45 8.51 19.91
CA GLU A 247 -6.55 8.54 20.87
C GLU A 247 -7.41 7.26 20.86
N GLY A 248 -7.10 6.30 19.99
CA GLY A 248 -7.85 5.05 19.85
C GLY A 248 -9.12 5.18 19.00
N ARG A 249 -9.31 6.28 18.26
CA ARG A 249 -10.44 6.41 17.32
C ARG A 249 -10.18 5.55 16.09
N PRO A 250 -11.14 4.68 15.70
CA PRO A 250 -10.95 3.78 14.57
C PRO A 250 -11.30 4.41 13.22
N LEU A 251 -10.70 3.85 12.16
CA LEU A 251 -11.22 3.84 10.79
C LEU A 251 -11.36 2.38 10.37
N LEU A 252 -12.49 1.99 9.79
CA LEU A 252 -12.72 0.69 9.19
C LEU A 252 -12.44 0.77 7.68
N ALA A 253 -11.51 -0.02 7.19
CA ALA A 253 -11.27 -0.21 5.76
C ALA A 253 -11.77 -1.60 5.34
N VAL A 254 -12.54 -1.65 4.27
CA VAL A 254 -13.09 -2.88 3.69
C VAL A 254 -12.82 -2.90 2.20
N SER A 255 -12.12 -3.90 1.72
CA SER A 255 -11.78 -4.10 0.31
C SER A 255 -12.42 -5.38 -0.20
N ASN A 256 -13.28 -5.27 -1.21
CA ASN A 256 -13.83 -6.39 -1.96
C ASN A 256 -13.09 -6.51 -3.30
N PHE A 257 -12.19 -7.47 -3.42
CA PHE A 257 -11.46 -7.77 -4.65
C PHE A 257 -12.17 -8.82 -5.52
N SER A 258 -13.47 -9.06 -5.29
CA SER A 258 -14.34 -9.82 -6.19
C SER A 258 -15.15 -8.88 -7.09
N PRO A 259 -15.43 -9.25 -8.36
CA PRO A 259 -16.40 -8.55 -9.21
C PRO A 259 -17.85 -8.79 -8.79
N VAL A 260 -18.07 -9.56 -7.72
CA VAL A 260 -19.40 -9.87 -7.19
C VAL A 260 -19.80 -8.81 -6.16
N LEU A 261 -20.96 -8.20 -6.38
CA LEU A 261 -21.67 -7.37 -5.40
C LEU A 261 -22.13 -8.22 -4.22
N ARG A 262 -21.80 -7.81 -2.99
CA ARG A 262 -22.17 -8.55 -1.78
C ARG A 262 -23.12 -7.71 -0.93
N HIS A 263 -24.35 -8.17 -0.79
CA HIS A 263 -25.34 -7.57 0.11
C HIS A 263 -25.21 -8.11 1.52
N ASP A 264 -25.63 -7.32 2.50
CA ASP A 264 -25.73 -7.72 3.91
C ASP A 264 -24.45 -8.36 4.48
N TYR A 265 -23.28 -7.91 4.01
CA TYR A 265 -21.99 -8.48 4.41
C TYR A 265 -21.68 -8.08 5.85
N ARG A 266 -21.59 -9.07 6.73
CA ARG A 266 -21.47 -8.86 8.18
C ARG A 266 -20.00 -8.78 8.61
N LEU A 267 -19.63 -7.70 9.29
CA LEU A 267 -18.27 -7.47 9.80
C LEU A 267 -18.26 -7.17 11.31
N GLY A 268 -17.43 -7.89 12.07
CA GLY A 268 -17.31 -7.76 13.52
C GLY A 268 -16.45 -6.57 13.95
N VAL A 269 -17.09 -5.46 14.30
CA VAL A 269 -16.43 -4.20 14.66
C VAL A 269 -16.46 -3.89 16.15
N GLY A 270 -17.32 -4.56 16.93
CA GLY A 270 -17.59 -4.26 18.33
C GLY A 270 -18.70 -3.23 18.52
N ASP A 271 -19.05 -2.93 19.76
CA ASP A 271 -20.15 -2.02 20.12
C ASP A 271 -19.69 -0.61 20.55
N ASP A 272 -18.38 -0.34 20.46
CA ASP A 272 -17.80 0.93 20.93
C ASP A 272 -18.15 2.14 20.04
N VAL A 273 -18.64 1.90 18.82
CA VAL A 273 -19.00 2.93 17.83
C VAL A 273 -20.50 2.95 17.59
N ILE A 274 -21.15 4.09 17.82
CA ILE A 274 -22.61 4.24 17.71
C ILE A 274 -23.09 4.06 16.26
N ALA A 275 -22.40 4.69 15.31
CA ALA A 275 -22.68 4.58 13.89
C ALA A 275 -21.43 4.91 13.07
N TRP A 276 -21.32 4.25 11.92
CA TRP A 276 -20.22 4.37 10.97
C TRP A 276 -20.65 5.14 9.73
N GLN A 277 -19.93 6.19 9.39
CA GLN A 277 -20.15 6.97 8.17
C GLN A 277 -19.17 6.55 7.09
N GLU A 278 -19.68 6.21 5.91
CA GLU A 278 -18.88 6.03 4.70
C GLU A 278 -18.24 7.38 4.30
N VAL A 279 -16.89 7.43 4.25
CA VAL A 279 -16.12 8.64 3.92
C VAL A 279 -15.30 8.52 2.63
N LEU A 280 -15.10 7.28 2.17
CA LEU A 280 -14.52 6.93 0.89
C LEU A 280 -15.24 5.69 0.35
N ASN A 281 -15.57 5.72 -0.92
CA ASN A 281 -16.02 4.56 -1.67
C ASN A 281 -15.46 4.64 -3.08
N THR A 282 -14.59 3.70 -3.44
CA THR A 282 -13.90 3.71 -4.72
C THR A 282 -14.79 3.30 -5.90
N ASP A 283 -16.03 2.84 -5.63
CA ASP A 283 -17.05 2.54 -6.64
C ASP A 283 -17.96 3.75 -6.95
N ALA A 284 -17.78 4.89 -6.29
CA ALA A 284 -18.58 6.09 -6.58
C ALA A 284 -18.49 6.48 -8.07
N ALA A 285 -19.63 6.88 -8.66
CA ALA A 285 -19.72 7.22 -10.09
C ALA A 285 -18.70 8.29 -10.52
N ARG A 286 -18.36 9.23 -9.63
CA ARG A 286 -17.36 10.28 -9.89
C ARG A 286 -15.94 9.75 -10.17
N TYR A 287 -15.65 8.52 -9.76
CA TYR A 287 -14.38 7.84 -10.05
C TYR A 287 -14.50 6.83 -11.21
N GLY A 288 -15.68 6.73 -11.83
CA GLY A 288 -15.99 5.75 -12.88
C GLY A 288 -16.37 4.37 -12.35
N GLY A 289 -16.94 4.27 -11.15
CA GLY A 289 -17.53 3.04 -10.62
C GLY A 289 -19.04 2.90 -10.87
N GLY A 290 -19.65 1.87 -10.30
CA GLY A 290 -21.06 1.49 -10.45
C GLY A 290 -22.02 2.21 -9.50
N ASP A 291 -21.52 3.04 -8.59
CA ASP A 291 -22.28 3.83 -7.61
C ASP A 291 -23.08 3.00 -6.60
N VAL A 292 -22.57 1.81 -6.26
CA VAL A 292 -23.09 1.06 -5.12
C VAL A 292 -22.59 1.72 -3.83
N VAL A 293 -23.51 2.27 -3.04
CA VAL A 293 -23.20 3.07 -1.85
C VAL A 293 -23.91 2.59 -0.61
N ASN A 294 -23.35 2.91 0.56
CA ASN A 294 -24.05 2.82 1.86
C ASN A 294 -24.38 4.27 2.30
N PRO A 295 -25.53 4.84 1.90
CA PRO A 295 -25.77 6.28 1.98
C PRO A 295 -26.01 6.78 3.41
N ASP A 296 -26.60 5.94 4.25
CA ASP A 296 -26.91 6.26 5.64
C ASP A 296 -25.81 5.73 6.59
N PRO A 297 -25.58 6.39 7.73
CA PRO A 297 -24.70 5.85 8.76
C PRO A 297 -25.11 4.44 9.18
N VAL A 298 -24.15 3.52 9.16
CA VAL A 298 -24.36 2.11 9.46
C VAL A 298 -24.18 1.89 10.96
N LYS A 299 -25.24 1.45 11.63
CA LYS A 299 -25.21 1.16 13.07
C LYS A 299 -24.77 -0.28 13.30
N PRO A 300 -23.85 -0.55 14.24
CA PRO A 300 -23.59 -1.91 14.66
C PRO A 300 -24.82 -2.52 15.34
N GLU A 301 -25.09 -3.77 15.00
CA GLU A 301 -26.08 -4.63 15.65
C GLU A 301 -25.35 -5.89 16.13
N ASP A 302 -25.42 -6.17 17.44
CA ASP A 302 -24.69 -7.27 18.10
C ASP A 302 -23.19 -7.29 17.75
N GLY A 303 -22.52 -6.14 17.89
CA GLY A 303 -21.10 -5.96 17.57
C GLY A 303 -20.74 -6.02 16.09
N CYS A 304 -21.71 -6.04 15.18
CA CYS A 304 -21.46 -6.18 13.74
C CYS A 304 -22.12 -5.09 12.90
N VAL A 305 -21.41 -4.62 11.87
CA VAL A 305 -22.01 -3.80 10.80
C VAL A 305 -22.40 -4.69 9.63
N ARG A 306 -23.48 -4.34 8.94
CA ARG A 306 -23.89 -4.96 7.67
C ARG A 306 -23.70 -3.94 6.56
N LEU A 307 -22.91 -4.30 5.56
CA LEU A 307 -22.58 -3.42 4.43
C LEU A 307 -23.01 -4.07 3.12
N THR A 308 -23.42 -3.24 2.16
CA THR A 308 -23.37 -3.63 0.76
C THR A 308 -21.96 -3.31 0.25
N LEU A 309 -21.19 -4.35 -0.09
CA LEU A 309 -19.83 -4.21 -0.60
C LEU A 309 -19.86 -4.13 -2.13
N PRO A 310 -19.44 -2.98 -2.72
CA PRO A 310 -19.39 -2.84 -4.16
C PRO A 310 -18.38 -3.82 -4.78
N PRO A 311 -18.58 -4.21 -6.06
CA PRO A 311 -17.63 -5.07 -6.76
C PRO A 311 -16.31 -4.33 -7.02
N LEU A 312 -15.17 -4.99 -6.80
CA LEU A 312 -13.83 -4.45 -7.05
C LEU A 312 -13.65 -3.04 -6.46
N ALA A 313 -13.88 -2.91 -5.15
CA ALA A 313 -13.87 -1.61 -4.49
C ALA A 313 -13.32 -1.69 -3.07
N THR A 314 -12.85 -0.54 -2.60
CA THR A 314 -12.50 -0.29 -1.20
C THR A 314 -13.40 0.80 -0.64
N VAL A 315 -13.93 0.56 0.55
CA VAL A 315 -14.77 1.49 1.31
C VAL A 315 -14.08 1.79 2.64
N TRP A 316 -14.06 3.07 3.02
CA TRP A 316 -13.62 3.48 4.35
C TRP A 316 -14.79 4.06 5.14
N LEU A 317 -14.91 3.63 6.38
CA LEU A 317 -15.88 4.14 7.33
C LEU A 317 -15.19 4.70 8.58
N VAL A 318 -15.72 5.79 9.11
CA VAL A 318 -15.28 6.39 10.37
C VAL A 318 -16.47 6.52 11.33
N PRO A 319 -16.24 6.55 12.65
CA PRO A 319 -17.28 6.90 13.60
C PRO A 319 -17.95 8.22 13.22
N THR A 320 -19.27 8.26 13.26
CA THR A 320 -20.03 9.51 13.27
C THR A 320 -19.62 10.34 14.48
N ALA A 321 -19.59 11.67 14.31
CA ALA A 321 -19.45 12.55 15.46
C ALA A 321 -20.65 12.32 16.40
N PRO A 322 -20.43 12.34 17.73
CA PRO A 322 -21.50 12.13 18.71
C PRO A 322 -22.61 13.18 18.64
#